data_AF-A0A483NA01-F1
#
_entry.id   AF-A0A483NA01-F1
#
_cell.length_a   1.000
_cell.length_b   1.000
_cell.length_c   1.000
_cell.angle_alpha   90.00
_cell.angle_beta   90.00
_cell.angle_gamma   90.00
#
_symmetry.space_group_name_H-M   'P 1'
#
loop_
_entity.id
_entity.type
_entity.pdbx_description
1 polymer ?
#
loop_
_entity_poly.entity_id
_entity_poly.type
_entity_poly.pdbx_seq_one_letter_code
_entity_poly.pdbx_strand_id
1 'polypeptide(L)'
;MLGMSTLAFITPELHKLDEMISGVSSSIERPYNDFEKNHNDTVPKTTVKEVMQRVYNSKDATDKASSEARRLTKVLLHGTEQEIESLQIVDESVIRSLRERASYIENGAKRIKYAFFIARANRAWLPHIHTLNHLERRLTSSYESYVKSIRELADTAQHFIPTDEGFELDTNELSDSMGSETVTSPSWVKTPEDFIKWAREHNKK
;
A
#
# COMPACT_ATOMS: atom_id res chain seq x y z
N MET A 1 4.57 -1.48 21.82
CA MET A 1 4.45 -0.18 21.11
C MET A 1 4.64 -0.46 19.63
N LEU A 2 3.57 -0.42 18.82
CA LEU A 2 3.59 -0.71 17.37
C LEU A 2 3.24 0.55 16.53
N GLY A 3 3.67 1.73 16.98
CA GLY A 3 3.38 3.01 16.35
C GLY A 3 4.43 3.45 15.33
N MET A 4 4.00 4.00 14.17
CA MET A 4 4.75 4.60 13.03
C MET A 4 5.90 3.77 12.41
N SER A 5 6.74 3.17 13.24
CA SER A 5 7.74 2.15 12.91
C SER A 5 7.16 1.03 12.05
N THR A 6 5.94 0.54 12.35
CA THR A 6 5.28 -0.51 11.56
C THR A 6 5.04 -0.05 10.11
N LEU A 7 4.60 1.20 9.88
CA LEU A 7 4.42 1.75 8.53
C LEU A 7 5.74 1.89 7.75
N ALA A 8 6.81 2.28 8.46
CA ALA A 8 8.17 2.33 7.90
C ALA A 8 8.72 0.92 7.55
N PHE A 9 8.24 -0.14 8.22
CA PHE A 9 8.59 -1.53 7.90
C PHE A 9 7.82 -2.09 6.69
N ILE A 10 6.57 -1.67 6.45
CA ILE A 10 5.75 -2.18 5.34
C ILE A 10 6.15 -1.54 4.02
N THR A 11 6.58 -0.28 4.06
CA THR A 11 6.91 0.50 2.88
C THR A 11 8.26 1.19 3.07
N PRO A 12 9.34 0.66 2.46
CA PRO A 12 10.61 1.37 2.41
C PRO A 12 10.36 2.79 1.90
N GLU A 13 11.06 3.79 2.43
CA GLU A 13 11.01 5.15 1.90
C GLU A 13 11.16 5.14 0.38
N LEU A 14 10.56 6.14 -0.30
CA LEU A 14 10.53 6.19 -1.76
C LEU A 14 11.94 6.06 -2.38
N HIS A 15 12.97 6.61 -1.73
CA HIS A 15 14.36 6.46 -2.17
C HIS A 15 14.85 5.00 -2.16
N LYS A 16 14.49 4.20 -1.14
CA LYS A 16 14.86 2.77 -1.06
C LYS A 16 14.08 1.94 -2.07
N LEU A 17 12.81 2.27 -2.28
CA LEU A 17 12.01 1.66 -3.34
C LEU A 17 12.64 1.97 -4.71
N ASP A 18 13.07 3.21 -4.93
CA ASP A 18 13.77 3.57 -6.16
C ASP A 18 15.08 2.79 -6.33
N GLU A 19 15.93 2.72 -5.30
CA GLU A 19 17.18 1.96 -5.36
C GLU A 19 16.94 0.48 -5.69
N MET A 20 15.90 -0.13 -5.13
CA MET A 20 15.53 -1.51 -5.44
C MET A 20 15.05 -1.66 -6.89
N ILE A 21 14.16 -0.79 -7.36
CA ILE A 21 13.61 -0.82 -8.72
C ILE A 21 14.70 -0.50 -9.75
N SER A 22 15.44 0.58 -9.55
CA SER A 22 16.57 1.03 -10.36
C SER A 22 17.70 0.01 -10.38
N GLY A 23 17.99 -0.62 -9.24
CA GLY A 23 19.04 -1.65 -9.12
C GLY A 23 18.70 -2.93 -9.89
N VAL A 24 17.44 -3.35 -9.93
CA VAL A 24 17.00 -4.49 -10.74
C VAL A 24 16.92 -4.12 -12.21
N SER A 25 16.22 -3.03 -12.55
CA SER A 25 16.03 -2.61 -13.95
C SER A 25 17.37 -2.36 -14.65
N SER A 26 18.29 -1.63 -14.03
CA SER A 26 19.62 -1.38 -14.60
C SER A 26 20.44 -2.66 -14.82
N SER A 27 20.34 -3.64 -13.91
CA SER A 27 21.05 -4.92 -14.05
C SER A 27 20.53 -5.77 -15.22
N ILE A 28 19.27 -5.61 -15.59
CA ILE A 28 18.63 -6.29 -16.72
C ILE A 28 18.90 -5.52 -18.03
N GLU A 29 18.78 -4.19 -18.00
CA GLU A 29 18.97 -3.31 -19.16
C GLU A 29 20.43 -3.23 -19.63
N ARG A 30 21.38 -3.30 -18.69
CA ARG A 30 22.82 -3.22 -18.98
C ARG A 30 23.54 -4.50 -18.57
N PRO A 31 23.59 -5.52 -19.43
CA PRO A 31 24.50 -6.63 -19.21
C PRO A 31 25.96 -6.25 -19.51
N TYR A 32 26.24 -5.09 -20.13
CA TYR A 32 27.54 -4.79 -20.74
C TYR A 32 28.10 -3.40 -20.42
N ASN A 33 29.34 -3.37 -19.97
CA ASN A 33 30.27 -2.26 -20.24
C ASN A 33 30.71 -2.35 -21.71
N ASP A 34 30.95 -1.21 -22.36
CA ASP A 34 31.29 -1.12 -23.79
C ASP A 34 32.54 -1.95 -24.22
N PHE A 35 33.32 -2.46 -23.27
CA PHE A 35 34.46 -3.36 -23.51
C PHE A 35 34.06 -4.77 -23.98
N GLU A 36 32.90 -5.28 -23.56
CA GLU A 36 32.46 -6.66 -23.85
C GLU A 36 31.58 -6.76 -25.11
N LYS A 37 30.97 -5.65 -25.55
CA LYS A 37 30.29 -5.52 -26.85
C LYS A 37 31.18 -5.92 -28.03
N ASN A 38 32.50 -5.81 -27.88
CA ASN A 38 33.47 -6.10 -28.93
C ASN A 38 33.97 -7.56 -28.93
N HIS A 39 33.61 -8.37 -27.91
CA HIS A 39 34.28 -9.67 -27.69
C HIS A 39 33.36 -10.86 -27.40
N ASN A 40 32.07 -10.68 -27.06
CA ASN A 40 31.14 -11.81 -26.85
C ASN A 40 29.72 -11.51 -27.31
N ASP A 41 29.18 -12.36 -28.20
CA ASP A 41 27.80 -12.28 -28.73
C ASP A 41 26.71 -12.71 -27.72
N THR A 42 27.06 -13.03 -26.46
CA THR A 42 26.16 -13.62 -25.47
C THR A 42 26.47 -13.19 -24.05
N VAL A 43 25.43 -13.00 -23.23
CA VAL A 43 25.57 -12.60 -21.82
C VAL A 43 26.26 -13.71 -21.03
N PRO A 44 27.35 -13.41 -20.28
CA PRO A 44 28.05 -14.38 -19.45
C PRO A 44 27.16 -15.01 -18.39
N LYS A 45 27.38 -16.29 -18.08
CA LYS A 45 26.65 -17.01 -17.01
C LYS A 45 26.81 -16.34 -15.64
N THR A 46 27.93 -15.66 -15.38
CA THR A 46 28.17 -14.88 -14.17
C THR A 46 27.19 -13.71 -14.06
N THR A 47 27.06 -12.91 -15.11
CA THR A 47 26.09 -11.81 -15.21
C THR A 47 24.65 -12.30 -15.05
N VAL A 48 24.29 -13.43 -15.69
CA VAL A 48 22.96 -14.04 -15.51
C VAL A 48 22.71 -14.41 -14.05
N LYS A 49 23.68 -15.00 -13.36
CA LYS A 49 23.57 -15.33 -11.92
C LYS A 49 23.39 -14.09 -11.06
N GLU A 50 24.12 -13.02 -11.35
CA GLU A 50 24.00 -11.74 -10.61
C GLU A 50 22.62 -11.11 -10.80
N VAL A 51 22.10 -11.10 -12.04
CA VAL A 51 20.75 -10.63 -12.35
C VAL A 51 19.71 -11.49 -11.64
N MET A 52 19.85 -12.82 -11.69
CA MET A 52 18.96 -13.73 -10.95
C MET A 52 18.95 -13.41 -9.46
N GLN A 53 20.12 -13.23 -8.84
CA GLN A 53 20.22 -12.92 -7.41
C GLN A 53 19.53 -11.59 -7.07
N ARG A 54 19.74 -10.54 -7.87
CA ARG A 54 19.09 -9.23 -7.67
C ARG A 54 17.57 -9.33 -7.80
N VAL A 55 17.09 -10.05 -8.81
CA VAL A 55 15.66 -10.28 -9.01
C VAL A 55 15.05 -11.03 -7.82
N TYR A 56 15.68 -12.12 -7.36
CA TYR A 56 15.17 -12.88 -6.21
C TYR A 56 15.22 -12.06 -4.92
N ASN A 57 16.30 -11.31 -4.66
CA ASN A 57 16.37 -10.43 -3.50
C ASN A 57 15.25 -9.38 -3.50
N SER A 58 15.00 -8.75 -4.66
CA SER A 58 13.92 -7.77 -4.79
C SER A 58 12.55 -8.42 -4.62
N LYS A 59 12.32 -9.58 -5.23
CA LYS A 59 11.09 -10.36 -5.09
C LYS A 59 10.82 -10.72 -3.63
N ASP A 60 11.83 -11.22 -2.91
CA ASP A 60 11.65 -11.65 -1.53
C ASP A 60 11.40 -10.46 -0.60
N ALA A 61 12.02 -9.30 -0.89
CA ALA A 61 11.71 -8.06 -0.20
C ALA A 61 10.26 -7.59 -0.44
N THR A 62 9.78 -7.63 -1.68
CA THR A 62 8.40 -7.26 -2.02
C THR A 62 7.37 -8.26 -1.48
N ASP A 63 7.66 -9.56 -1.48
CA ASP A 63 6.81 -10.59 -0.89
C ASP A 63 6.68 -10.42 0.63
N LYS A 64 7.79 -10.12 1.31
CA LYS A 64 7.79 -9.85 2.76
C LYS A 64 6.96 -8.60 3.07
N ALA A 65 7.14 -7.52 2.30
CA ALA A 65 6.38 -6.29 2.46
C ALA A 65 4.88 -6.49 2.17
N SER A 66 4.53 -7.27 1.14
CA SER A 66 3.15 -7.65 0.82
C SER A 66 2.51 -8.47 1.94
N SER A 67 3.24 -9.43 2.51
CA SER A 67 2.76 -10.26 3.62
C SER A 67 2.49 -9.42 4.87
N GLU A 68 3.37 -8.46 5.18
CA GLU A 68 3.19 -7.56 6.30
C GLU A 68 2.00 -6.61 6.11
N ALA A 69 1.83 -6.04 4.90
CA ALA A 69 0.67 -5.23 4.56
C ALA A 69 -0.65 -6.00 4.80
N ARG A 70 -0.73 -7.25 4.33
CA ARG A 70 -1.91 -8.13 4.56
C ARG A 70 -2.13 -8.44 6.03
N ARG A 71 -1.06 -8.66 6.80
CA ARG A 71 -1.16 -8.90 8.24
C ARG A 71 -1.84 -7.71 8.93
N LEU A 72 -1.49 -6.49 8.54
CA LEU A 72 -2.04 -5.28 9.12
C LEU A 72 -3.47 -5.00 8.67
N THR A 73 -3.79 -5.22 7.39
CA THR A 73 -5.17 -5.23 6.92
C THR A 73 -6.01 -6.19 7.77
N LYS A 74 -5.51 -7.39 8.07
CA LYS A 74 -6.20 -8.35 8.93
C LYS A 74 -6.39 -7.83 10.36
N VAL A 75 -5.40 -7.12 10.93
CA VAL A 75 -5.55 -6.46 12.24
C VAL A 75 -6.63 -5.39 12.20
N LEU A 76 -6.72 -4.60 11.13
CA LEU A 76 -7.78 -3.60 11.00
C LEU A 76 -9.17 -4.22 10.87
N LEU A 77 -9.30 -5.32 10.13
CA LEU A 77 -10.60 -5.96 9.90
C LEU A 77 -11.10 -6.80 11.08
N HIS A 78 -10.17 -7.41 11.84
CA HIS A 78 -10.51 -8.47 12.80
C HIS A 78 -9.74 -8.39 14.13
N GLY A 79 -8.90 -7.36 14.32
CA GLY A 79 -8.14 -7.17 15.55
C GLY A 79 -9.01 -6.64 16.68
N THR A 80 -8.47 -6.75 17.89
CA THR A 80 -9.01 -6.07 19.07
C THR A 80 -8.80 -4.56 18.97
N GLU A 81 -9.61 -3.79 19.71
CA GLU A 81 -9.47 -2.33 19.77
C GLU A 81 -8.05 -1.89 20.15
N GLN A 82 -7.44 -2.56 21.14
CA GLN A 82 -6.06 -2.33 21.54
C GLN A 82 -5.05 -2.59 20.41
N GLU A 83 -5.26 -3.62 19.59
CA GLU A 83 -4.40 -3.91 18.44
C GLU A 83 -4.57 -2.86 17.34
N ILE A 84 -5.80 -2.40 17.09
CA ILE A 84 -6.09 -1.36 16.10
C ILE A 84 -5.51 -0.01 16.53
N GLU A 85 -5.74 0.42 17.77
CA GLU A 85 -5.15 1.64 18.35
C GLU A 85 -3.61 1.61 18.29
N SER A 86 -3.01 0.43 18.48
CA SER A 86 -1.56 0.28 18.43
C SER A 86 -0.97 0.60 17.05
N LEU A 87 -1.76 0.55 15.98
CA LEU A 87 -1.34 0.89 14.62
C LEU A 87 -1.18 2.39 14.40
N GLN A 88 -1.73 3.23 15.28
CA GLN A 88 -1.64 4.70 15.23
C GLN A 88 -2.01 5.25 13.84
N ILE A 89 -3.17 4.85 13.31
CA ILE A 89 -3.72 5.47 12.11
C ILE A 89 -4.39 6.77 12.57
N VAL A 90 -3.60 7.84 12.65
CA VAL A 90 -4.00 9.09 13.32
C VAL A 90 -4.58 10.13 12.38
N ASP A 91 -4.26 10.07 11.09
CA ASP A 91 -4.68 11.10 10.13
C ASP A 91 -4.69 10.61 8.66
N GLU A 92 -5.27 11.44 7.80
CA GLU A 92 -5.36 11.22 6.35
C GLU A 92 -4.00 11.23 5.63
N SER A 93 -2.95 11.80 6.26
CA SER A 93 -1.60 11.82 5.67
C SER A 93 -1.01 10.42 5.56
N VAL A 94 -1.34 9.52 6.50
CA VAL A 94 -0.96 8.11 6.46
C VAL A 94 -1.55 7.41 5.22
N ILE A 95 -2.83 7.61 4.95
CA ILE A 95 -3.53 7.01 3.79
C ILE A 95 -2.95 7.54 2.48
N ARG A 96 -2.73 8.85 2.42
CA ARG A 96 -2.11 9.51 1.26
C ARG A 96 -0.73 8.93 0.97
N SER A 97 0.10 8.78 2.00
CA SER A 97 1.43 8.16 1.90
C SER A 97 1.35 6.73 1.37
N LEU A 98 0.43 5.90 1.88
CA LEU A 98 0.22 4.54 1.37
C LEU A 98 -0.20 4.53 -0.11
N ARG A 99 -1.11 5.42 -0.52
CA ARG A 99 -1.57 5.54 -1.92
C ARG A 99 -0.47 6.03 -2.85
N GLU A 100 0.33 7.01 -2.42
CA GLU A 100 1.50 7.49 -3.15
C GLU A 100 2.51 6.36 -3.36
N ARG A 101 2.79 5.59 -2.31
CA ARG A 101 3.70 4.44 -2.37
C ARG A 101 3.17 3.35 -3.29
N ALA A 102 1.88 3.01 -3.22
CA ALA A 102 1.26 2.06 -4.16
C ALA A 102 1.44 2.50 -5.61
N SER A 103 1.23 3.78 -5.89
CA SER A 103 1.41 4.36 -7.22
C SER A 103 2.88 4.33 -7.66
N TYR A 104 3.81 4.60 -6.74
CA TYR A 104 5.24 4.51 -6.99
C TYR A 104 5.67 3.08 -7.35
N ILE A 105 5.24 2.10 -6.55
CA ILE A 105 5.52 0.67 -6.78
C ILE A 105 4.94 0.22 -8.11
N GLU A 106 3.72 0.66 -8.45
CA GLU A 106 3.10 0.35 -9.75
C GLU A 106 3.92 0.90 -10.93
N ASN A 107 4.39 2.15 -10.85
CA ASN A 107 5.26 2.73 -11.87
C ASN A 107 6.61 2.01 -11.94
N GLY A 108 7.16 1.61 -10.80
CA GLY A 108 8.35 0.78 -10.72
C GLY A 108 8.19 -0.58 -11.40
N ALA A 109 7.06 -1.23 -11.20
CA ALA A 109 6.72 -2.50 -11.85
C ALA A 109 6.66 -2.35 -13.38
N LYS A 110 6.10 -1.24 -13.88
CA LYS A 110 6.11 -0.90 -15.32
C LYS A 110 7.54 -0.70 -15.84
N ARG A 111 8.41 -0.02 -15.09
CA ARG A 111 9.84 0.15 -15.43
C ARG A 111 10.57 -1.19 -15.49
N ILE A 112 10.31 -2.09 -14.55
CA ILE A 112 10.87 -3.45 -14.55
C ILE A 112 10.39 -4.24 -15.79
N LYS A 113 9.09 -4.19 -16.12
CA LYS A 113 8.55 -4.79 -17.35
C LYS A 113 9.25 -4.26 -18.60
N TYR A 114 9.48 -2.95 -18.65
CA TYR A 114 10.22 -2.31 -19.74
C TYR A 114 11.67 -2.81 -19.83
N ALA A 115 12.38 -2.93 -18.70
CA ALA A 115 13.73 -3.50 -18.65
C ALA A 115 13.78 -4.92 -19.24
N PHE A 116 12.84 -5.79 -18.85
CA PHE A 116 12.72 -7.13 -19.43
C PHE A 116 12.36 -7.12 -20.92
N PHE A 117 11.52 -6.18 -21.36
CA PHE A 117 11.23 -6.00 -22.78
C PHE A 117 12.50 -5.66 -23.58
N ILE A 118 13.30 -4.70 -23.11
CA ILE A 118 14.57 -4.33 -23.74
C ILE A 118 15.56 -5.50 -23.74
N ALA A 119 15.67 -6.22 -22.62
CA ALA A 119 16.55 -7.39 -22.54
C ALA A 119 16.15 -8.50 -23.54
N ARG A 120 14.86 -8.78 -23.70
CA ARG A 120 14.37 -9.77 -24.68
C ARG A 120 14.63 -9.36 -26.13
N ALA A 121 14.66 -8.07 -26.43
CA ALA A 121 14.98 -7.56 -27.76
C ALA A 121 16.49 -7.63 -28.09
N ASN A 122 17.35 -7.86 -27.10
CA ASN A 122 18.80 -7.93 -27.27
C ASN A 122 19.26 -9.38 -27.55
N ARG A 123 19.97 -9.56 -28.67
CA ARG A 123 20.48 -10.87 -29.12
C ARG A 123 21.35 -11.59 -28.09
N ALA A 124 22.09 -10.84 -27.27
CA ALA A 124 22.97 -11.41 -26.26
C ALA A 124 22.23 -12.23 -25.19
N TRP A 125 20.94 -11.96 -24.99
CA TRP A 125 20.08 -12.67 -24.04
C TRP A 125 19.41 -13.91 -24.62
N LEU A 126 19.48 -14.15 -25.94
CA LEU A 126 18.79 -15.27 -26.59
C LEU A 126 19.04 -16.64 -25.91
N PRO A 127 20.28 -16.99 -25.52
CA PRO A 127 20.54 -18.27 -24.85
C PRO A 127 19.88 -18.40 -23.46
N HIS A 128 19.45 -17.28 -22.87
CA HIS A 128 18.88 -17.19 -21.52
C HIS A 128 17.43 -16.70 -21.52
N ILE A 129 16.75 -16.72 -22.68
CA ILE A 129 15.40 -16.14 -22.84
C ILE A 129 14.36 -16.77 -21.91
N HIS A 130 14.46 -18.08 -21.67
CA HIS A 130 13.57 -18.78 -20.73
C HIS A 130 13.78 -18.31 -19.30
N THR A 131 15.03 -18.07 -18.91
CA THR A 131 15.38 -17.50 -17.61
C THR A 131 14.80 -16.11 -17.46
N LEU A 132 14.96 -15.24 -18.46
CA LEU A 132 14.36 -13.89 -18.44
C LEU A 132 12.84 -13.93 -18.28
N ASN A 133 12.14 -14.75 -19.05
CA ASN A 133 10.68 -14.88 -18.96
C ASN A 133 10.22 -15.39 -17.57
N HIS A 134 10.97 -16.32 -16.98
CA HIS A 134 10.69 -16.81 -15.63
C HIS A 134 10.90 -15.72 -14.58
N LEU A 135 12.02 -14.99 -14.65
CA LEU A 135 12.33 -13.88 -13.75
C LEU A 135 11.31 -12.75 -13.86
N GLU A 136 10.93 -12.35 -15.08
CA GLU A 136 9.90 -11.33 -15.35
C GLU A 136 8.59 -11.70 -14.66
N ARG A 137 8.11 -12.93 -14.88
CA ARG A 137 6.84 -13.41 -14.30
C ARG A 137 6.88 -13.39 -12.78
N ARG A 138 7.94 -13.92 -12.18
CA ARG A 138 8.10 -14.03 -10.72
C ARG A 138 8.17 -12.66 -10.06
N LEU A 139 8.97 -11.76 -10.61
CA LEU A 139 9.15 -10.44 -10.05
C LEU A 139 7.90 -9.58 -10.22
N THR A 140 7.34 -9.56 -11.43
CA THR A 140 6.13 -8.80 -11.74
C THR A 140 4.97 -9.20 -10.83
N SER A 141 4.72 -10.50 -10.67
CA SER A 141 3.66 -11.00 -9.80
C SER A 141 3.83 -10.57 -8.34
N SER A 142 5.08 -10.49 -7.86
CA SER A 142 5.38 -10.03 -6.50
C SER A 142 5.10 -8.53 -6.33
N TYR A 143 5.52 -7.69 -7.29
CA TYR A 143 5.20 -6.25 -7.27
C TYR A 143 3.69 -5.99 -7.38
N GLU A 144 2.98 -6.71 -8.25
CA GLU A 144 1.52 -6.60 -8.38
C GLU A 144 0.81 -6.99 -7.08
N SER A 145 1.25 -8.08 -6.43
CA SER A 145 0.77 -8.47 -5.10
C SER A 145 1.02 -7.39 -4.05
N TYR A 146 2.20 -6.76 -4.10
CA TYR A 146 2.57 -5.70 -3.17
C TYR A 146 1.71 -4.46 -3.35
N VAL A 147 1.53 -3.96 -4.59
CA VAL A 147 0.62 -2.84 -4.89
C VAL A 147 -0.79 -3.11 -4.38
N LYS A 148 -1.33 -4.30 -4.67
CA LYS A 148 -2.67 -4.69 -4.21
C LYS A 148 -2.77 -4.63 -2.69
N SER A 149 -1.80 -5.19 -1.99
CA SER A 149 -1.81 -5.27 -0.52
C SER A 149 -1.71 -3.88 0.13
N ILE A 150 -0.93 -2.97 -0.44
CA ILE A 150 -0.84 -1.58 0.05
C ILE A 150 -2.13 -0.80 -0.21
N ARG A 151 -2.75 -0.95 -1.39
CA ARG A 151 -4.05 -0.31 -1.68
C ARG A 151 -5.13 -0.78 -0.72
N GLU A 152 -5.22 -2.09 -0.54
CA GLU A 152 -6.18 -2.71 0.39
C GLU A 152 -5.97 -2.22 1.83
N LEU A 153 -4.71 -2.12 2.27
CA LEU A 153 -4.38 -1.52 3.56
C LEU A 153 -4.83 -0.05 3.64
N ALA A 154 -4.56 0.77 2.62
CA ALA A 154 -4.94 2.17 2.60
C ALA A 154 -6.46 2.36 2.64
N ASP A 155 -7.20 1.58 1.85
CA ASP A 155 -8.65 1.67 1.77
C ASP A 155 -9.30 1.19 3.08
N THR A 156 -8.75 0.13 3.69
CA THR A 156 -9.22 -0.34 5.00
C THR A 156 -8.92 0.68 6.09
N ALA A 157 -7.70 1.24 6.11
CA ALA A 157 -7.26 2.21 7.11
C ALA A 157 -8.07 3.51 7.06
N GLN A 158 -8.60 3.91 5.89
CA GLN A 158 -9.43 5.11 5.75
C GLN A 158 -10.67 5.08 6.66
N HIS A 159 -11.24 3.91 6.95
CA HIS A 159 -12.42 3.77 7.81
C HIS A 159 -12.15 3.99 9.30
N PHE A 160 -10.87 4.09 9.70
CA PHE A 160 -10.45 4.25 11.09
C PHE A 160 -9.96 5.68 11.39
N ILE A 161 -9.99 6.57 10.40
CA ILE A 161 -9.64 7.97 10.61
C ILE A 161 -10.88 8.68 11.14
N PRO A 162 -10.78 9.39 12.27
CA PRO A 162 -11.86 10.26 12.73
C PRO A 162 -12.11 11.30 11.63
N THR A 163 -13.29 11.28 11.03
CA THR A 163 -13.72 12.37 10.15
C THR A 163 -13.84 13.61 11.01
N ASP A 164 -13.09 14.67 10.67
CA ASP A 164 -13.19 16.00 11.31
C ASP A 164 -14.52 16.69 10.96
N GLU A 165 -15.38 16.03 10.17
CA GLU A 165 -16.81 16.27 10.20
C GLU A 165 -17.31 15.86 11.58
N GLY A 166 -17.16 16.81 12.51
CA GLY A 166 -18.02 16.87 13.68
C GLY A 166 -19.42 16.51 13.22
N PHE A 167 -20.05 15.58 13.93
CA PHE A 167 -21.46 15.33 13.82
C PHE A 167 -22.17 16.61 14.29
N GLU A 168 -22.14 17.66 13.47
CA GLU A 168 -22.96 18.85 13.60
C GLU A 168 -24.37 18.39 13.26
N LEU A 169 -25.03 17.88 14.29
CA LEU A 169 -26.48 17.84 14.30
C LEU A 169 -26.96 19.24 13.95
N ASP A 170 -27.54 19.41 12.76
CA ASP A 170 -28.17 20.66 12.38
C ASP A 170 -29.30 20.91 13.38
N THR A 171 -29.03 21.81 14.33
CA THR A 171 -29.94 22.13 15.42
C THR A 171 -31.22 22.76 14.90
N ASN A 172 -31.22 23.28 13.67
CA ASN A 172 -32.41 23.79 13.01
C ASN A 172 -33.31 22.65 12.50
N GLU A 173 -32.75 21.63 11.83
CA GLU A 173 -33.53 20.43 11.43
C GLU A 173 -34.08 19.66 12.64
N LEU A 174 -33.30 19.61 13.74
CA LEU A 174 -33.75 19.04 15.02
C LEU A 174 -34.91 19.83 15.64
N SER A 175 -34.83 21.17 15.62
CA SER A 175 -35.88 22.05 16.14
C SER A 175 -37.18 21.85 15.35
N ASP A 176 -37.10 21.73 14.03
CA ASP A 176 -38.26 21.49 13.18
C ASP A 176 -38.86 20.09 13.40
N SER A 177 -38.02 19.09 13.64
CA SER A 177 -38.44 17.70 13.90
C SER A 177 -39.06 17.52 15.30
N MET A 178 -38.59 18.26 16.30
CA MET A 178 -39.16 18.27 17.66
C MET A 178 -40.58 18.84 17.72
N GLY A 179 -40.98 19.65 16.73
CA GLY A 179 -42.35 20.15 16.57
C GLY A 179 -43.29 19.19 15.84
N SER A 180 -42.79 18.07 15.30
CA SER A 180 -43.61 17.10 14.57
C SER A 180 -44.38 16.17 15.52
N GLU A 181 -45.65 15.90 15.22
CA GLU A 181 -46.56 15.07 16.03
C GLU A 181 -46.11 13.61 16.20
N THR A 182 -45.03 13.19 15.52
CA THR A 182 -44.53 11.82 15.50
C THR A 182 -43.45 11.53 16.55
N VAL A 183 -42.89 12.54 17.23
CA VAL A 183 -41.82 12.35 18.23
C VAL A 183 -42.39 12.46 19.65
N THR A 184 -42.56 11.34 20.33
CA THR A 184 -42.92 11.29 21.76
C THR A 184 -41.68 11.51 22.63
N SER A 185 -41.38 12.77 22.95
CA SER A 185 -40.33 13.16 23.90
C SER A 185 -40.90 13.50 25.29
N PRO A 186 -40.10 13.39 26.37
CA PRO A 186 -40.50 13.85 27.70
C PRO A 186 -40.80 15.35 27.73
N SER A 187 -41.75 15.79 28.56
CA SER A 187 -42.21 17.19 28.66
C SER A 187 -41.14 18.23 29.06
N TRP A 188 -39.97 17.76 29.51
CA TRP A 188 -38.83 18.61 29.84
C TRP A 188 -37.91 18.87 28.64
N VAL A 189 -38.02 18.12 27.54
CA VAL A 189 -37.24 18.31 26.31
C VAL A 189 -37.85 19.44 25.50
N LYS A 190 -37.29 20.65 25.62
CA LYS A 190 -37.83 21.87 24.98
C LYS A 190 -36.86 22.52 24.02
N THR A 191 -35.59 22.13 24.08
CA THR A 191 -34.53 22.64 23.22
C THR A 191 -33.78 21.50 22.53
N PRO A 192 -33.08 21.76 21.41
CA PRO A 192 -32.21 20.77 20.77
C PRO A 192 -31.14 20.22 21.74
N GLU A 193 -30.67 21.03 22.67
CA GLU A 193 -29.70 20.63 23.70
C GLU A 193 -30.30 19.62 24.70
N ASP A 194 -31.56 19.80 25.10
CA ASP A 194 -32.29 18.85 25.94
C ASP A 194 -32.49 17.51 25.21
N PHE A 195 -32.75 17.56 23.90
CA PHE A 195 -32.94 16.36 23.07
C PHE A 195 -31.65 15.56 22.96
N ILE A 196 -30.52 16.22 22.68
CA ILE A 196 -29.20 15.57 22.63
C ILE A 196 -28.86 14.92 23.98
N LYS A 197 -29.19 15.60 25.09
CA LYS A 197 -28.97 15.06 26.45
C LYS A 197 -29.83 13.82 26.71
N TRP A 198 -31.11 13.87 26.39
CA TRP A 198 -32.03 12.74 26.52
C TRP A 198 -31.59 11.54 25.65
N ALA A 199 -31.26 11.77 24.38
CA ALA A 199 -30.81 10.71 23.47
C ALA A 199 -29.52 10.02 23.96
N ARG A 200 -28.57 10.80 24.51
CA ARG A 200 -27.34 10.25 25.12
C ARG A 200 -27.61 9.44 26.39
N GLU A 201 -28.60 9.81 27.19
CA GLU A 201 -29.02 9.05 28.36
C GLU A 201 -29.74 7.75 27.96
N HIS A 202 -30.46 7.76 26.84
CA HIS A 202 -31.23 6.61 26.36
C HIS A 202 -30.41 5.58 25.56
N ASN A 203 -29.34 6.00 24.87
CA ASN A 203 -28.41 5.13 24.12
C ASN A 203 -27.29 4.53 24.98
N LYS A 204 -27.29 4.74 26.30
CA LYS A 204 -26.34 4.14 27.25
C LYS A 204 -26.76 2.75 27.78
N LYS A 205 -27.58 2.00 27.04
CA LYS A 205 -27.94 0.61 27.36
C LYS A 205 -27.29 -0.37 26.40
#